data_AF-A0A392MHU0-F1
#
_entry.id   AF-A0A392MHU0-F1
#
_cell.length_a   1.000
_cell.length_b   1.000
_cell.length_c   1.000
_cell.angle_alpha   90.00
_cell.angle_beta   90.00
_cell.angle_gamma   90.00
#
_symmetry.space_group_name_H-M   'P 1'
#
loop_
_entity.id
_entity.type
_entity.pdbx_description
1 polymer ?
#
loop_
_entity_poly.entity_id
_entity_poly.type
_entity_poly.pdbx_seq_one_letter_code
_entity_poly.pdbx_strand_id
1 'polypeptide(L)'
;GIPPVSRTLDDSDKWVTALSKKLTTWWPWVAEGKNPLVPSKGEEISKYKELDPLDRLLLLKALCEVRADQHDVVSYINDALKEGTEISSFRKDAFGRDGTGTSYWYDANTKTQCHRFYKETITTVSTPNRKGKGRLSLPIVNFQWETLASNLEEFSEVAEKLSSSKSSVETFIGNRLQSDAIPVLEKLQKKKERALKQKQRQDKLL
;
A
#
# COMPACT_ATOMS: atom_id res chain seq x y z
N GLY A 1 -6.33 -7.73 -5.59
CA GLY A 1 -5.04 -7.16 -5.15
C GLY A 1 -3.89 -7.98 -5.71
N ILE A 2 -2.75 -7.36 -6.06
CA ILE A 2 -1.54 -8.11 -6.45
C ILE A 2 -1.21 -9.07 -5.30
N PRO A 3 -1.14 -10.40 -5.53
CA PRO A 3 -0.78 -11.33 -4.48
C PRO A 3 0.56 -10.93 -3.86
N PRO A 4 0.73 -11.03 -2.53
CA PRO A 4 2.01 -10.73 -1.92
C PRO A 4 3.09 -11.59 -2.59
N VAL A 5 4.22 -10.96 -2.93
CA VAL A 5 5.42 -11.66 -3.41
C VAL A 5 5.73 -12.74 -2.38
N SER A 6 5.85 -14.00 -2.83
CA SER A 6 6.03 -15.12 -1.91
C SER A 6 7.30 -14.90 -1.08
N ARG A 7 7.17 -14.97 0.25
CA ARG A 7 8.29 -14.80 1.21
C ARG A 7 9.39 -15.86 1.09
N THR A 8 9.27 -16.81 0.16
CA THR A 8 10.23 -17.89 -0.09
C THR A 8 11.39 -17.48 -1.01
N LEU A 9 11.46 -16.23 -1.45
CA LEU A 9 12.53 -15.70 -2.30
C LEU A 9 13.70 -15.09 -1.50
N ASP A 10 14.16 -15.76 -0.43
CA ASP A 10 15.36 -15.36 0.34
C ASP A 10 16.69 -15.57 -0.42
N ASP A 11 16.61 -16.18 -1.61
CA ASP A 11 17.77 -16.47 -2.46
C ASP A 11 17.50 -15.88 -3.85
N SER A 12 18.46 -15.10 -4.36
CA SER A 12 18.31 -14.22 -5.53
C SER A 12 17.91 -14.95 -6.81
N ASP A 13 18.06 -16.27 -6.87
CA ASP A 13 17.76 -17.08 -8.05
C ASP A 13 16.46 -17.90 -7.92
N LYS A 14 15.82 -17.94 -6.75
CA LYS A 14 14.57 -18.72 -6.55
C LYS A 14 13.39 -18.22 -7.38
N TRP A 15 13.45 -17.01 -7.93
CA TRP A 15 12.44 -16.51 -8.86
C TRP A 15 12.41 -17.35 -10.15
N VAL A 16 13.52 -17.99 -10.56
CA VAL A 16 13.58 -18.86 -11.74
C VAL A 16 12.69 -20.09 -11.55
N THR A 17 12.64 -20.66 -10.35
CA THR A 17 11.73 -21.76 -10.00
C THR A 17 10.26 -21.33 -10.05
N ALA A 18 9.96 -20.10 -9.62
CA ALA A 18 8.60 -19.56 -9.73
C ALA A 18 8.23 -19.30 -11.20
N LEU A 19 9.17 -18.77 -11.98
CA LEU A 19 9.04 -18.52 -13.41
C LEU A 19 8.79 -19.82 -14.18
N SER A 20 9.60 -20.86 -13.96
CA SER A 20 9.47 -22.14 -14.69
C SER A 20 8.09 -22.76 -14.48
N LYS A 21 7.59 -22.77 -13.24
CA LYS A 21 6.23 -23.26 -12.92
C LYS A 21 5.16 -22.44 -13.62
N LYS A 22 5.28 -21.11 -13.59
CA LYS A 22 4.35 -20.20 -14.25
C LYS A 22 4.36 -20.40 -15.76
N LEU A 23 5.52 -20.39 -16.41
CA LEU A 23 5.63 -20.58 -17.84
C LEU A 23 5.17 -21.97 -18.27
N THR A 24 5.49 -23.06 -17.56
CA THR A 24 4.92 -24.38 -17.88
C THR A 24 3.39 -24.38 -17.88
N THR A 25 2.78 -23.62 -16.95
CA THR A 25 1.31 -23.50 -16.88
C THR A 25 0.75 -22.64 -18.01
N TRP A 26 1.48 -21.65 -18.53
CA TRP A 26 0.96 -20.73 -19.56
C TRP A 26 1.44 -21.05 -20.97
N TRP A 27 2.48 -21.88 -21.11
CA TRP A 27 3.20 -22.12 -22.37
C TRP A 27 2.27 -22.44 -23.56
N PRO A 28 1.28 -23.34 -23.42
CA PRO A 28 0.39 -23.69 -24.54
C PRO A 28 -0.40 -22.50 -25.12
N TRP A 29 -0.54 -21.41 -24.36
CA TRP A 29 -1.31 -20.23 -24.75
C TRP A 29 -0.45 -19.07 -25.23
N VAL A 30 0.85 -19.06 -24.95
CA VAL A 30 1.70 -17.86 -25.14
C VAL A 30 2.91 -18.08 -26.05
N ALA A 31 3.24 -19.32 -26.37
CA ALA A 31 4.36 -19.66 -27.24
C ALA A 31 4.16 -21.00 -27.97
N GLU A 32 4.78 -21.12 -29.14
CA GLU A 32 4.85 -22.37 -29.89
C GLU A 32 6.15 -23.12 -29.56
N GLY A 33 6.12 -24.44 -29.73
CA GLY A 33 7.30 -25.30 -29.54
C GLY A 33 7.57 -25.68 -28.09
N LYS A 34 8.75 -26.22 -27.83
CA LYS A 34 9.14 -26.77 -26.52
C LYS A 34 9.49 -25.63 -25.55
N ASN A 35 8.95 -25.67 -24.34
CA ASN A 35 9.35 -24.76 -23.27
C ASN A 35 10.82 -25.02 -22.86
N PRO A 36 11.72 -24.03 -23.01
CA PRO A 36 13.14 -24.20 -22.67
C PRO A 36 13.39 -24.17 -21.15
N LEU A 37 12.41 -23.73 -20.34
CA LEU A 37 12.53 -23.64 -18.88
C LEU A 37 11.36 -24.36 -18.19
N VAL A 38 11.59 -25.61 -17.80
CA VAL A 38 10.62 -26.45 -17.07
C VAL A 38 11.06 -26.72 -15.62
N PRO A 39 10.12 -26.87 -14.68
CA PRO A 39 10.44 -27.22 -13.29
C PRO A 39 11.23 -28.52 -13.20
N SER A 40 12.37 -28.50 -12.52
CA SER A 40 13.24 -29.66 -12.34
C SER A 40 13.86 -29.70 -10.94
N LYS A 41 13.01 -29.59 -9.91
CA LYS A 41 13.39 -29.71 -8.49
C LYS A 41 14.61 -28.84 -8.09
N GLY A 42 14.77 -27.67 -8.70
CA GLY A 42 15.85 -26.72 -8.43
C GLY A 42 16.91 -26.65 -9.53
N GLU A 43 17.07 -27.69 -10.36
CA GLU A 43 18.03 -27.68 -11.48
C GLU A 43 17.68 -26.64 -12.56
N GLU A 44 16.43 -26.16 -12.59
CA GLU A 44 16.00 -25.13 -13.54
C GLU A 44 16.76 -23.81 -13.37
N ILE A 45 17.28 -23.55 -12.16
CA ILE A 45 18.08 -22.36 -11.86
C ILE A 45 19.39 -22.39 -12.66
N SER A 46 20.10 -23.52 -12.62
CA SER A 46 21.35 -23.69 -13.37
C SER A 46 21.08 -23.71 -14.87
N LYS A 47 20.04 -24.42 -15.32
CA LYS A 47 19.63 -24.47 -16.74
C LYS A 47 19.32 -23.08 -17.28
N TYR A 48 18.62 -22.24 -16.51
CA TYR A 48 18.33 -20.86 -16.90
C TYR A 48 19.61 -20.04 -17.19
N LYS A 49 20.66 -20.21 -16.37
CA LYS A 49 21.95 -19.53 -16.56
C LYS A 49 22.67 -19.98 -17.82
N GLU A 50 22.43 -21.21 -18.25
CA GLU A 50 23.05 -21.82 -19.44
C GLU A 50 22.23 -21.65 -20.72
N LEU A 51 21.00 -21.11 -20.64
CA LEU A 51 20.17 -20.88 -21.82
C LEU A 51 20.85 -19.97 -22.83
N ASP A 52 20.75 -20.35 -24.09
CA ASP A 52 21.23 -19.54 -25.20
C ASP A 52 20.38 -18.25 -25.36
N PRO A 53 20.90 -17.24 -26.09
CA PRO A 53 20.19 -15.98 -26.27
C PRO A 53 18.80 -16.11 -26.93
N LEU A 54 18.61 -17.10 -27.82
CA LEU A 54 17.35 -17.29 -28.52
C LEU A 54 16.28 -17.81 -27.56
N ASP A 55 16.61 -18.81 -26.75
CA ASP A 55 15.73 -19.34 -25.70
C ASP A 55 15.37 -18.27 -24.66
N ARG A 56 16.33 -17.41 -24.28
CA ARG A 56 16.06 -16.28 -23.38
C ARG A 56 15.08 -15.27 -24.00
N LEU A 57 15.22 -14.97 -25.29
CA LEU A 57 14.28 -14.10 -26.00
C LEU A 57 12.89 -14.73 -26.10
N LEU A 58 12.82 -16.04 -26.34
CA LEU A 58 11.55 -16.77 -26.38
C LEU A 58 10.84 -16.73 -25.02
N LEU A 59 11.57 -16.94 -23.92
CA LEU A 59 11.05 -16.80 -22.56
C LEU A 59 10.55 -15.37 -22.28
N LEU A 60 11.30 -14.36 -22.71
CA LEU A 60 10.91 -12.97 -22.54
C LEU A 60 9.64 -12.65 -23.33
N LYS A 61 9.53 -13.11 -24.59
CA LYS A 61 8.31 -12.96 -25.40
C LYS A 61 7.13 -13.61 -24.68
N ALA A 62 7.25 -14.88 -24.27
CA ALA A 62 6.20 -15.59 -23.56
C ALA A 62 5.77 -14.85 -22.29
N LEU A 63 6.71 -14.25 -21.54
CA LEU A 63 6.39 -13.44 -20.36
C LEU A 63 5.61 -12.18 -20.70
N CYS A 64 5.95 -11.49 -21.80
CA CYS A 64 5.22 -10.33 -22.27
C CYS A 64 3.79 -10.69 -22.66
N GLU A 65 3.57 -11.81 -23.37
CA GLU A 65 2.24 -12.31 -23.73
C GLU A 65 1.42 -12.67 -22.49
N VAL A 66 2.01 -13.42 -21.54
CA VAL A 66 1.36 -13.70 -20.24
C VAL A 66 0.97 -12.40 -19.55
N ARG A 67 1.81 -11.36 -19.62
CA ARG A 67 1.54 -10.09 -18.95
C ARG A 67 0.46 -9.27 -19.66
N ALA A 68 0.35 -9.38 -20.98
CA ALA A 68 -0.70 -8.76 -21.78
C ALA A 68 -2.07 -9.40 -21.49
N ASP A 69 -2.11 -10.72 -21.31
CA ASP A 69 -3.34 -11.46 -20.98
C ASP A 69 -3.72 -11.39 -19.50
N GLN A 70 -2.76 -11.12 -18.61
CA GLN A 70 -3.06 -10.95 -17.19
C GLN A 70 -3.84 -9.67 -16.94
N HIS A 71 -5.06 -9.85 -16.45
CA HIS A 71 -5.91 -8.80 -15.90
C HIS A 71 -5.11 -7.96 -14.90
N ASP A 72 -4.75 -6.75 -15.31
CA ASP A 72 -3.89 -5.91 -14.49
C ASP A 72 -4.67 -5.32 -13.32
N VAL A 73 -3.95 -4.66 -12.41
CA VAL A 73 -4.57 -4.05 -11.22
C VAL A 73 -5.63 -3.02 -11.62
N VAL A 74 -5.39 -2.29 -12.71
CA VAL A 74 -6.32 -1.27 -13.21
C VAL A 74 -7.61 -1.91 -13.68
N SER A 75 -7.52 -2.99 -14.46
CA SER A 75 -8.67 -3.75 -14.94
C SER A 75 -9.44 -4.36 -13.77
N TYR A 76 -8.74 -4.94 -12.79
CA TYR A 76 -9.37 -5.46 -11.57
C TYR A 76 -10.11 -4.37 -10.78
N ILE A 77 -9.50 -3.20 -10.58
CA ILE A 77 -10.15 -2.06 -9.93
C ILE A 77 -11.38 -1.64 -10.73
N ASN A 78 -11.25 -1.48 -12.05
CA ASN A 78 -12.34 -1.07 -12.91
C ASN A 78 -13.52 -2.04 -12.87
N ASP A 79 -13.28 -3.34 -12.94
CA ASP A 79 -14.35 -4.33 -12.89
C ASP A 79 -15.00 -4.41 -11.52
N ALA A 80 -14.21 -4.38 -10.45
CA ALA A 80 -14.78 -4.32 -9.11
C ALA A 80 -15.62 -3.05 -8.88
N LEU A 81 -15.20 -1.90 -9.44
CA LEU A 81 -16.00 -0.67 -9.44
C LEU A 81 -17.30 -0.83 -10.25
N LYS A 82 -17.27 -1.49 -11.42
CA LYS A 82 -18.47 -1.80 -12.21
C LYS A 82 -19.44 -2.71 -11.47
N GLU A 83 -18.92 -3.64 -10.66
CA GLU A 83 -19.68 -4.55 -9.81
C GLU A 83 -20.24 -3.86 -8.55
N GLY A 84 -19.96 -2.57 -8.34
CA GLY A 84 -20.47 -1.78 -7.24
C GLY A 84 -19.58 -1.76 -5.99
N THR A 85 -18.35 -2.28 -6.08
CA THR A 85 -17.38 -2.13 -4.99
C THR A 85 -17.03 -0.66 -4.84
N GLU A 86 -17.07 -0.14 -3.61
CA GLU A 86 -16.69 1.25 -3.37
C GLU A 86 -15.18 1.47 -3.58
N ILE A 87 -14.82 2.63 -4.14
CA ILE A 87 -13.42 3.01 -4.37
C ILE A 87 -12.59 3.08 -3.06
N SER A 88 -13.27 3.34 -1.94
CA SER A 88 -12.74 3.32 -0.58
C SER A 88 -12.11 1.97 -0.20
N SER A 89 -12.48 0.90 -0.91
CA SER A 89 -11.92 -0.45 -0.74
C SER A 89 -10.50 -0.59 -1.33
N PHE A 90 -10.15 0.25 -2.31
CA PHE A 90 -8.85 0.22 -2.98
C PHE A 90 -7.94 1.35 -2.52
N ARG A 91 -8.53 2.52 -2.25
CA ARG A 91 -7.82 3.68 -1.74
C ARG A 91 -8.44 4.10 -0.43
N LYS A 92 -7.62 4.54 0.51
CA LYS A 92 -8.13 5.18 1.71
C LYS A 92 -8.73 6.53 1.34
N ASP A 93 -9.88 6.87 1.90
CA ASP A 93 -10.40 8.23 1.81
C ASP A 93 -9.78 9.09 2.91
N ALA A 94 -9.57 10.36 2.59
CA ALA A 94 -9.09 11.33 3.56
C ALA A 94 -10.12 11.44 4.71
N PHE A 95 -9.61 11.54 5.93
CA PHE A 95 -10.43 11.75 7.12
C PHE A 95 -11.11 13.12 7.11
N GLY A 96 -10.45 14.09 6.48
CA GLY A 96 -11.01 15.37 6.04
C GLY A 96 -10.01 16.11 5.14
N ARG A 97 -10.48 17.05 4.32
CA ARG A 97 -9.64 17.82 3.40
C ARG A 97 -10.05 19.28 3.43
N ASP A 98 -9.09 20.19 3.48
CA ASP A 98 -9.34 21.60 3.25
C ASP A 98 -9.21 21.96 1.77
N GLY A 99 -9.83 23.07 1.37
CA GLY A 99 -9.77 23.55 -0.02
C GLY A 99 -8.40 24.10 -0.43
N THR A 100 -7.42 24.14 0.47
CA THR A 100 -6.11 24.78 0.24
C THR A 100 -4.98 23.78 -0.03
N GLY A 101 -5.28 22.48 -0.07
CA GLY A 101 -4.31 21.43 -0.35
C GLY A 101 -3.86 20.64 0.89
N THR A 102 -4.49 20.86 2.04
CA THR A 102 -4.26 20.04 3.24
C THR A 102 -5.26 18.89 3.30
N SER A 103 -4.77 17.67 3.51
CA SER A 103 -5.60 16.51 3.80
C SER A 103 -5.18 15.87 5.11
N TYR A 104 -6.16 15.41 5.88
CA TYR A 104 -5.95 14.71 7.14
C TYR A 104 -6.26 13.23 6.94
N TRP A 105 -5.44 12.37 7.50
CA TRP A 105 -5.49 10.93 7.25
C TRP A 105 -5.46 10.17 8.58
N TYR A 106 -6.44 9.32 8.80
CA TYR A 106 -6.50 8.47 9.99
C TYR A 106 -6.22 7.03 9.63
N ASP A 107 -5.07 6.50 10.06
CA ASP A 107 -4.68 5.13 9.82
C ASP A 107 -4.91 4.22 11.01
N ALA A 108 -6.01 3.46 10.98
CA ALA A 108 -6.32 2.41 11.95
C ALA A 108 -6.00 1.02 11.38
N ASN A 109 -4.87 0.44 11.81
CA ASN A 109 -4.51 -0.93 11.46
C ASN A 109 -4.96 -1.89 12.58
N THR A 110 -6.02 -2.64 12.31
CA THR A 110 -6.62 -3.59 13.25
C THR A 110 -5.68 -4.76 13.60
N LYS A 111 -4.80 -5.18 12.69
CA LYS A 111 -3.87 -6.31 12.91
C LYS A 111 -2.74 -5.94 13.85
N THR A 112 -2.16 -4.75 13.68
CA THR A 112 -1.05 -4.26 14.53
C THR A 112 -1.53 -3.44 15.72
N GLN A 113 -2.85 -3.21 15.85
CA GLN A 113 -3.45 -2.28 16.83
C GLN A 113 -2.75 -0.92 16.83
N CYS A 114 -2.30 -0.49 15.66
CA CYS A 114 -1.58 0.76 15.46
C CYS A 114 -2.54 1.76 14.86
N HIS A 115 -2.62 2.92 15.50
CA HIS A 115 -3.48 4.02 15.10
C HIS A 115 -2.61 5.26 14.97
N ARG A 116 -2.65 5.90 13.81
CA ARG A 116 -1.89 7.13 13.55
C ARG A 116 -2.74 8.14 12.82
N PHE A 117 -2.51 9.41 13.14
CA PHE A 117 -3.18 10.52 12.50
C PHE A 117 -2.13 11.39 11.81
N TYR A 118 -2.32 11.66 10.53
CA TYR A 118 -1.37 12.39 9.70
C TYR A 118 -2.03 13.61 9.06
N LYS A 119 -1.18 14.58 8.73
CA LYS A 119 -1.51 15.73 7.91
C LYS A 119 -0.62 15.72 6.67
N GLU A 120 -1.25 15.75 5.51
CA GLU A 120 -0.62 15.97 4.22
C GLU A 120 -0.86 17.42 3.83
N THR A 121 0.17 18.12 3.37
CA THR A 121 0.06 19.45 2.78
C THR A 121 0.69 19.43 1.39
N ILE A 122 -0.11 19.75 0.38
CA ILE A 122 0.32 19.81 -1.01
C ILE A 122 0.44 21.27 -1.41
N THR A 123 1.66 21.71 -1.75
CA THR A 123 1.90 23.07 -2.24
C THR A 123 2.37 23.04 -3.69
N THR A 124 1.74 23.84 -4.54
CA THR A 124 2.12 23.95 -5.95
C THR A 124 2.90 25.23 -6.15
N VAL A 125 4.20 25.11 -6.46
CA VAL A 125 5.04 26.27 -6.74
C VAL A 125 5.01 26.53 -8.25
N SER A 126 4.31 27.58 -8.66
CA SER A 126 4.42 28.08 -10.03
C SER A 126 5.82 28.69 -10.20
N THR A 127 6.63 28.13 -11.11
CA THR A 127 7.89 28.77 -11.48
C THR A 127 7.59 30.07 -12.23
N PRO A 128 8.20 31.21 -11.86
CA PRO A 128 7.99 32.45 -12.59
C PRO A 128 8.56 32.27 -14.00
N ASN A 129 7.71 32.49 -15.00
CA ASN A 129 7.98 32.38 -16.44
C ASN A 129 9.43 32.74 -16.81
N ARG A 130 10.30 31.73 -16.97
CA ARG A 130 11.53 31.91 -17.74
C ARG A 130 11.11 32.03 -19.20
N LYS A 131 11.17 33.25 -19.75
CA LYS A 131 11.01 33.53 -21.18
C LYS A 131 12.06 32.71 -21.96
N GLY A 132 11.68 31.51 -22.38
CA GLY A 132 12.50 30.61 -23.17
C GLY A 132 11.59 29.67 -23.95
N LYS A 133 11.66 29.73 -25.28
CA LYS A 133 10.85 28.93 -26.20
C LYS A 133 10.90 27.44 -25.84
N GLY A 134 9.74 26.82 -25.66
CA GLY A 134 9.52 25.43 -26.06
C GLY A 134 9.39 24.33 -24.99
N ARG A 135 9.42 24.62 -23.69
CA ARG A 135 9.09 23.60 -22.66
C ARG A 135 8.02 24.11 -21.71
N LEU A 136 6.86 23.44 -21.71
CA LEU A 136 5.90 23.50 -20.61
C LEU A 136 6.64 22.98 -19.36
N SER A 137 7.13 23.87 -18.49
CA SER A 137 7.65 23.45 -17.20
C SER A 137 6.47 22.99 -16.36
N LEU A 138 6.41 21.68 -16.09
CA LEU A 138 5.42 21.13 -15.16
C LEU A 138 5.56 21.86 -13.81
N PRO A 139 4.43 22.26 -13.20
CA PRO A 139 4.48 22.91 -11.89
C PRO A 139 5.16 21.97 -10.89
N ILE A 140 6.05 22.53 -10.06
CA ILE A 140 6.69 21.75 -9.00
C ILE A 140 5.65 21.59 -7.90
N VAL A 141 5.24 20.35 -7.65
CA VAL A 141 4.33 19.99 -6.57
C VAL A 141 5.16 19.45 -5.41
N ASN A 142 5.09 20.11 -4.26
CA ASN A 142 5.75 19.68 -3.04
C ASN A 142 4.72 18.98 -2.14
N PHE A 143 5.09 17.80 -1.64
CA PHE A 143 4.29 17.02 -0.69
C PHE A 143 4.98 17.04 0.67
N GLN A 144 4.27 17.51 1.69
CA GLN A 144 4.74 17.48 3.07
C GLN A 144 3.81 16.63 3.90
N TRP A 145 4.38 15.70 4.67
CA TRP A 145 3.65 14.82 5.59
C TRP A 145 4.12 15.05 7.02
N GLU A 146 3.16 15.14 7.93
CA GLU A 146 3.37 15.32 9.37
C GLU A 146 2.55 14.27 10.12
N THR A 147 3.16 13.64 11.14
CA THR A 147 2.41 12.80 12.09
C THR A 147 1.91 13.69 13.21
N LEU A 148 0.61 13.77 13.36
CA LEU A 148 -0.04 14.60 14.39
C LEU A 148 -0.30 13.81 15.68
N ALA A 149 -0.63 12.52 15.57
CA ALA A 149 -0.88 11.69 16.74
C ALA A 149 -0.56 10.21 16.50
N SER A 150 -0.08 9.54 17.54
CA SER A 150 0.36 8.14 17.55
C SER A 150 -0.09 7.36 18.79
N ASN A 151 -0.59 8.05 19.82
CA ASN A 151 -1.10 7.47 21.07
C ASN A 151 -2.34 8.22 21.59
N LEU A 152 -3.06 7.64 22.56
CA LEU A 152 -4.35 8.18 23.01
C LEU A 152 -4.26 9.64 23.48
N GLU A 153 -3.20 10.01 24.19
CA GLU A 153 -3.00 11.37 24.72
C GLU A 153 -2.86 12.38 23.58
N GLU A 154 -1.94 12.12 22.64
CA GLU A 154 -1.76 12.95 21.44
C GLU A 154 -3.05 13.05 20.61
N PHE A 155 -3.82 11.97 20.51
CA PHE A 155 -5.10 11.99 19.80
C PHE A 155 -6.11 12.91 20.48
N SER A 156 -6.20 12.89 21.81
CA SER A 156 -7.07 13.80 22.58
C SER A 156 -6.64 15.25 22.42
N GLU A 157 -5.35 15.55 22.56
CA GLU A 157 -4.80 16.91 22.40
C GLU A 157 -5.06 17.47 21.00
N VAL A 158 -4.77 16.67 19.96
CA VAL A 158 -5.01 17.08 18.57
C VAL A 158 -6.50 17.28 18.31
N ALA A 159 -7.36 16.40 18.84
CA ALA A 159 -8.80 16.53 18.66
C ALA A 159 -9.33 17.83 19.30
N GLU A 160 -8.93 18.16 20.52
CA GLU A 160 -9.32 19.42 21.18
C GLU A 160 -8.79 20.65 20.44
N LYS A 161 -7.53 20.62 19.99
CA LYS A 161 -6.92 21.70 19.21
C LYS A 161 -7.65 21.94 17.89
N LEU A 162 -8.02 20.87 17.19
CA LEU A 162 -8.74 20.97 15.92
C LEU A 162 -10.20 21.39 16.13
N SER A 163 -10.88 20.87 17.17
CA SER A 163 -12.25 21.28 17.53
C SER A 163 -12.36 22.76 17.89
N SER A 164 -11.31 23.34 18.48
CA SER A 164 -11.26 24.77 18.84
C SER A 164 -10.71 25.68 17.73
N SER A 165 -10.38 25.12 16.55
CA SER A 165 -9.89 25.89 15.41
C SER A 165 -10.98 26.78 14.80
N LYS A 166 -10.53 27.84 14.10
CA LYS A 166 -11.40 28.71 13.30
C LYS A 166 -11.81 28.07 11.97
N SER A 167 -11.11 27.02 11.55
CA SER A 167 -11.39 26.31 10.31
C SER A 167 -12.51 25.29 10.53
N SER A 168 -13.63 25.44 9.81
CA SER A 168 -14.77 24.53 9.90
C SER A 168 -14.41 23.08 9.58
N VAL A 169 -13.46 22.87 8.65
CA VAL A 169 -12.94 21.54 8.31
C VAL A 169 -12.16 20.94 9.47
N GLU A 170 -11.29 21.73 10.13
CA GLU A 170 -10.54 21.27 11.29
C GLU A 170 -11.49 20.99 12.47
N THR A 171 -12.49 21.84 12.71
CA THR A 171 -13.51 21.61 13.73
C THR A 171 -14.27 20.30 13.48
N PHE A 172 -14.68 20.05 12.23
CA PHE A 172 -15.33 18.79 11.85
C PHE A 172 -14.42 17.59 12.11
N ILE A 173 -13.14 17.68 11.73
CA ILE A 173 -12.16 16.62 11.94
C ILE A 173 -11.93 16.36 13.43
N GLY A 174 -11.75 17.40 14.24
CA GLY A 174 -11.57 17.29 15.69
C GLY A 174 -12.77 16.58 16.34
N ASN A 175 -13.99 17.00 15.99
CA ASN A 175 -15.22 16.37 16.46
C ASN A 175 -15.33 14.91 16.02
N ARG A 176 -14.92 14.60 14.79
CA ARG A 176 -14.90 13.24 14.27
C ARG A 176 -13.86 12.36 14.95
N LEU A 177 -12.70 12.90 15.32
CA LEU A 177 -11.71 12.18 16.14
C LEU A 177 -12.28 11.83 17.52
N GLN A 178 -12.99 12.77 18.14
CA GLN A 178 -13.68 12.56 19.42
C GLN A 178 -14.76 11.49 19.34
N SER A 179 -15.57 11.46 18.27
CA SER A 179 -16.66 10.49 18.13
C SER A 179 -16.18 9.11 17.67
N ASP A 180 -15.23 9.06 16.74
CA ASP A 180 -14.94 7.83 15.99
C ASP A 180 -13.63 7.16 16.44
N ALA A 181 -12.58 7.94 16.68
CA ALA A 181 -11.22 7.40 16.88
C ALA A 181 -10.86 7.19 18.35
N ILE A 182 -11.08 8.20 19.20
CA ILE A 182 -10.71 8.19 20.61
C ILE A 182 -11.39 7.04 21.38
N PRO A 183 -12.71 6.77 21.22
CA PRO A 183 -13.36 5.68 21.93
C PRO A 183 -12.79 4.29 21.59
N VAL A 184 -12.30 4.10 20.36
CA VAL A 184 -11.65 2.85 19.94
C VAL A 184 -10.30 2.70 20.64
N LEU A 185 -9.51 3.78 20.67
CA LEU A 185 -8.22 3.83 21.33
C LEU A 185 -8.32 3.56 22.83
N GLU A 186 -9.28 4.18 23.52
CA GLU A 186 -9.52 3.92 24.94
C GLU A 186 -9.84 2.44 25.21
N LYS A 187 -10.71 1.84 24.39
CA LYS A 187 -11.06 0.42 24.53
C LYS A 187 -9.84 -0.47 24.36
N LEU A 188 -8.95 -0.15 23.41
CA LEU A 188 -7.70 -0.88 23.20
C LEU A 188 -6.75 -0.74 24.40
N GLN A 189 -6.57 0.48 24.92
CA GLN A 189 -5.74 0.72 26.09
C GLN A 189 -6.26 -0.02 27.32
N LYS A 190 -7.56 0.09 27.61
CA LYS A 190 -8.21 -0.65 28.72
C LYS A 190 -8.02 -2.16 28.58
N LYS A 191 -8.10 -2.72 27.37
CA LYS A 191 -7.82 -4.15 27.12
C LYS A 191 -6.36 -4.51 27.42
N LYS A 192 -5.39 -3.69 26.97
CA LYS A 192 -3.96 -3.90 27.24
C LYS A 192 -3.65 -3.85 28.75
N GLU A 193 -4.21 -2.88 29.47
CA GLU A 193 -4.04 -2.76 30.92
C GLU A 193 -4.63 -3.95 31.68
N ARG A 194 -5.81 -4.44 31.28
CA ARG A 194 -6.43 -5.64 31.88
C ARG A 194 -5.58 -6.87 31.67
N ALA A 195 -5.08 -7.08 30.45
CA ALA A 195 -4.20 -8.22 30.14
C ALA A 195 -2.90 -8.15 30.95
N LEU A 196 -2.31 -6.96 31.10
CA LEU A 196 -1.12 -6.77 31.93
C LEU A 196 -1.39 -7.10 33.40
N LYS A 197 -2.50 -6.61 33.97
CA LYS A 197 -2.88 -6.91 35.36
C LYS A 197 -3.17 -8.39 35.58
N GLN A 198 -3.78 -9.08 34.61
CA GLN A 198 -4.00 -10.53 34.68
C GLN A 198 -2.69 -11.30 34.69
N LYS A 199 -1.75 -10.94 33.80
CA LYS A 199 -0.42 -11.54 33.75
C LYS A 199 0.34 -11.35 35.07
N GLN A 200 0.36 -10.13 35.61
CA GLN A 200 0.98 -9.84 36.91
C GLN A 200 0.38 -10.64 38.08
N ARG A 201 -0.91 -10.98 38.03
CA ARG A 201 -1.56 -11.82 39.05
C ARG A 201 -1.13 -13.28 38.91
N GLN A 202 -1.02 -13.78 37.69
CA GLN A 202 -0.54 -15.14 37.42
C GLN A 202 0.93 -15.30 37.83
N ASP A 203 1.77 -14.32 37.50
CA ASP A 203 3.20 -14.33 37.84
C ASP A 203 3.46 -14.26 39.37
N LYS A 204 2.51 -13.74 40.16
CA LYS A 204 2.59 -13.71 41.64
C LYS A 204 2.06 -14.98 42.33
N LEU A 205 1.39 -15.86 41.58
CA LEU A 205 0.86 -17.14 42.08
C LEU A 205 1.79 -18.32 41.78
N LEU A 206 2.88 -18.07 41.06
CA LEU A 206 4.02 -18.95 40.80
C LEU A 206 5.19 -18.58 41.73
#